data_AF-A0A345P5K0-F1
#
_entry.id   AF-A0A345P5K0-F1
#
_cell.length_a   1.000
_cell.length_b   1.000
_cell.length_c   1.000
_cell.angle_alpha   90.00
_cell.angle_beta   90.00
_cell.angle_gamma   90.00
#
_symmetry.space_group_name_H-M   'P 1'
#
loop_
_entity.id
_entity.type
_entity.pdbx_description
1 polymer ?
#
loop_
_entity_poly.entity_id
_entity_poly.type
_entity_poly.pdbx_seq_one_letter_code
_entity_poly.pdbx_strand_id
1 'polypeptide(L)'
;MMMSNVTTNQTQLLSPNDDGLVFINHITYALYFLSYFTAGLTWLVAIIINYVKRSEAQGSWLQSHFDWQIHTFWYSIVFAVVATFLLILGLPTGFAAVFSDDAVTGFSLFSLSGILVFAGVLLWIFVIFWHLYRIVRGWLALASRKSVP
;
A
#
# COMPACT_ATOMS: atom_id res chain seq x y z
N MET A 1 -16.36 -44.66 28.43
CA MET A 1 -17.25 -44.13 27.38
C MET A 1 -16.45 -43.09 26.61
N MET A 2 -15.89 -43.46 25.47
CA MET A 2 -15.02 -42.61 24.66
C MET A 2 -15.89 -41.66 23.83
N MET A 3 -15.76 -40.35 24.01
CA MET A 3 -16.29 -39.40 23.03
C MET A 3 -15.27 -39.23 21.92
N SER A 4 -15.73 -39.60 20.73
CA SER A 4 -15.02 -39.67 19.46
C SER A 4 -14.41 -38.34 19.03
N ASN A 5 -13.20 -38.45 18.47
CA ASN A 5 -12.49 -37.43 17.71
C ASN A 5 -13.42 -36.59 16.83
N VAL A 6 -13.70 -35.35 17.26
CA VAL A 6 -14.08 -34.29 16.33
C VAL A 6 -12.77 -33.75 15.77
N THR A 7 -12.29 -34.40 14.72
CA THR A 7 -11.39 -33.78 13.75
C THR A 7 -12.13 -32.60 13.14
N THR A 8 -12.00 -31.42 13.74
CA THR A 8 -12.24 -30.14 13.08
C THR A 8 -11.18 -29.95 12.00
N ASN A 9 -11.20 -30.80 10.97
CA ASN A 9 -10.68 -30.48 9.65
C ASN A 9 -11.72 -29.60 8.96
N GLN A 10 -11.87 -28.38 9.49
CA GLN A 10 -12.45 -27.24 8.78
C GLN A 10 -11.39 -26.57 7.89
N THR A 11 -10.35 -27.29 7.47
CA THR A 11 -9.48 -26.88 6.39
C THR A 11 -10.26 -26.97 5.08
N GLN A 12 -10.85 -25.84 4.71
CA GLN A 12 -11.11 -25.46 3.32
C GLN A 12 -12.20 -26.27 2.62
N LEU A 13 -13.46 -25.89 2.85
CA LEU A 13 -14.47 -26.00 1.80
C LEU A 13 -14.03 -25.06 0.67
N LEU A 14 -13.11 -25.51 -0.19
CA LEU A 14 -12.79 -24.81 -1.42
C LEU A 14 -14.10 -24.76 -2.20
N SER A 15 -14.74 -23.59 -2.24
CA SER A 15 -15.69 -23.32 -3.30
C SER A 15 -14.94 -23.56 -4.62
N PRO A 16 -15.54 -24.18 -5.65
CA PRO A 16 -14.87 -24.46 -6.93
C PRO A 16 -14.20 -23.25 -7.60
N ASN A 17 -14.44 -22.03 -7.11
CA ASN A 17 -13.84 -20.77 -7.58
C ASN A 17 -12.60 -20.31 -6.77
N ASP A 18 -12.17 -21.04 -5.73
CA ASP A 18 -11.08 -20.59 -4.84
C ASP A 18 -9.71 -20.54 -5.54
N ASP A 19 -9.39 -21.52 -6.40
CA ASP A 19 -8.12 -21.52 -7.14
C ASP A 19 -8.04 -20.33 -8.12
N GLY A 20 -9.17 -19.94 -8.71
CA GLY A 20 -9.29 -18.75 -9.56
C GLY A 20 -9.07 -17.46 -8.77
N LEU A 21 -9.65 -17.34 -7.58
CA LEU A 21 -9.46 -16.18 -6.70
C LEU A 21 -8.03 -16.09 -6.15
N VAL A 22 -7.39 -17.23 -5.86
CA VAL A 22 -5.97 -17.30 -5.50
C VAL A 22 -5.12 -16.78 -6.64
N PHE A 23 -5.35 -17.24 -7.88
CA PHE A 23 -4.63 -16.77 -9.06
C PHE A 23 -4.82 -15.27 -9.27
N ILE A 24 -6.06 -14.77 -9.17
CA ILE A 24 -6.35 -13.33 -9.27
C ILE A 24 -5.58 -12.55 -8.20
N ASN A 25 -5.53 -13.02 -6.96
CA ASN A 25 -4.78 -12.35 -5.90
C ASN A 25 -3.28 -12.29 -6.19
N HIS A 26 -2.69 -13.34 -6.79
CA HIS A 26 -1.29 -13.30 -7.26
C HIS A 26 -1.09 -12.23 -8.33
N ILE A 27 -2.01 -12.15 -9.30
CA ILE A 27 -1.98 -11.13 -10.36
C ILE A 27 -2.09 -9.73 -9.76
N THR A 28 -2.99 -9.50 -8.79
CA THR A 28 -3.11 -8.18 -8.18
C THR A 28 -1.86 -7.82 -7.40
N TYR A 29 -1.29 -8.70 -6.56
CA TYR A 29 0.01 -8.42 -5.91
C TYR A 29 1.12 -8.11 -6.91
N ALA A 30 1.19 -8.84 -8.02
CA ALA A 30 2.15 -8.58 -9.10
C ALA A 30 1.92 -7.20 -9.76
N LEU A 31 0.66 -6.81 -10.01
CA LEU A 31 0.32 -5.49 -10.56
C LEU A 31 0.67 -4.33 -9.60
N TYR A 32 0.45 -4.52 -8.30
CA TYR A 32 0.89 -3.57 -7.26
C TYR A 32 2.43 -3.42 -7.28
N PHE A 33 3.17 -4.53 -7.38
CA PHE A 33 4.63 -4.48 -7.50
C PHE A 33 5.08 -3.85 -8.83
N LEU A 34 4.42 -4.14 -9.94
CA LEU A 34 4.77 -3.57 -11.25
C LEU A 34 4.45 -2.07 -11.32
N SER A 35 3.59 -1.57 -10.43
CA SER A 35 3.19 -0.16 -10.41
C SER A 35 4.34 0.81 -10.14
N TYR A 36 5.40 0.36 -9.45
CA TYR A 36 6.62 1.14 -9.25
C TYR A 36 7.32 1.52 -10.56
N PHE A 37 7.14 0.73 -11.62
CA PHE A 37 7.73 0.96 -12.94
C PHE A 37 6.82 1.75 -13.89
N THR A 38 5.55 1.94 -13.51
CA THR A 38 4.54 2.61 -14.35
C THR A 38 4.02 3.90 -13.73
N ALA A 39 4.76 4.45 -12.75
CA ALA A 39 4.35 5.62 -11.97
C ALA A 39 2.94 5.47 -11.35
N GLY A 40 2.56 4.24 -10.96
CA GLY A 40 1.26 3.95 -10.36
C GLY A 40 0.16 3.56 -11.34
N LEU A 41 0.38 3.49 -12.66
CA LEU A 41 -0.70 3.20 -13.61
C LEU A 41 -1.31 1.81 -13.44
N THR A 42 -0.49 0.76 -13.33
CA THR A 42 -0.99 -0.62 -13.15
C THR A 42 -1.66 -0.85 -11.80
N TRP A 43 -1.44 0.06 -10.85
CA TRP A 43 -2.04 0.04 -9.53
C TRP A 43 -3.55 0.26 -9.56
N LEU A 44 -4.03 1.12 -10.47
CA LEU A 44 -5.45 1.40 -10.66
C LEU A 44 -6.21 0.15 -11.13
N VAL A 45 -5.60 -0.61 -12.04
CA VAL A 45 -6.16 -1.89 -12.49
C VAL A 45 -6.27 -2.87 -11.32
N ALA A 46 -5.23 -2.95 -10.50
CA ALA A 46 -5.21 -3.87 -9.36
C ALA A 46 -6.27 -3.53 -8.31
N ILE A 47 -6.46 -2.26 -7.96
CA ILE A 47 -7.49 -1.85 -6.99
C ILE A 47 -8.91 -2.09 -7.52
N ILE A 48 -9.16 -1.88 -8.83
CA ILE A 48 -10.45 -2.20 -9.46
C ILE A 48 -10.74 -3.70 -9.34
N ILE A 49 -9.79 -4.55 -9.71
CA ILE A 49 -9.94 -6.01 -9.59
C ILE A 49 -10.24 -6.39 -8.14
N ASN A 50 -9.53 -5.79 -7.17
CA ASN A 50 -9.75 -6.09 -5.76
C ASN A 50 -11.17 -5.77 -5.32
N TYR A 51 -11.72 -4.61 -5.69
CA TYR A 51 -13.12 -4.27 -5.34
C TYR A 51 -14.13 -5.20 -6.01
N VAL A 52 -13.93 -5.51 -7.30
CA VAL A 52 -14.83 -6.36 -8.07
C VAL A 52 -14.85 -7.79 -7.52
N LYS A 53 -13.68 -8.34 -7.16
CA LYS A 53 -13.55 -9.74 -6.74
C LYS A 53 -13.69 -9.97 -5.23
N ARG A 54 -13.64 -8.91 -4.43
CA ARG A 54 -13.81 -8.99 -2.97
C ARG A 54 -15.11 -9.68 -2.54
N SER A 55 -16.23 -9.43 -3.23
CA SER A 55 -17.52 -10.03 -2.86
C SER A 55 -17.56 -11.54 -3.07
N GLU A 56 -16.83 -12.05 -4.06
CA GLU A 56 -16.72 -13.49 -4.34
C GLU A 56 -15.92 -14.23 -3.26
N ALA A 57 -15.08 -13.52 -2.50
CA ALA A 57 -14.24 -14.08 -1.45
C ALA A 57 -14.86 -14.03 -0.04
N GLN A 58 -16.10 -13.54 0.11
CA GLN A 58 -16.71 -13.33 1.43
C GLN A 58 -16.78 -14.62 2.26
N GLY A 59 -16.42 -14.52 3.54
CA GLY A 59 -16.41 -15.66 4.46
C GLY A 59 -15.23 -16.62 4.25
N SER A 60 -14.33 -16.34 3.30
CA SER A 60 -13.09 -17.08 3.10
C SER A 60 -11.87 -16.31 3.63
N TRP A 61 -10.75 -17.01 3.80
CA TRP A 61 -9.47 -16.39 4.14
C TRP A 61 -8.98 -15.40 3.06
N LEU A 62 -9.40 -15.56 1.80
CA LEU A 62 -9.03 -14.66 0.69
C LEU A 62 -9.65 -13.27 0.83
N GLN A 63 -10.77 -13.14 1.53
CA GLN A 63 -11.36 -11.83 1.82
C GLN A 63 -10.34 -10.90 2.47
N SER A 64 -9.56 -11.44 3.42
CA SER A 64 -8.52 -10.68 4.12
C SER A 64 -7.47 -10.12 3.16
N HIS A 65 -7.10 -10.85 2.09
CA HIS A 65 -6.12 -10.37 1.11
C HIS A 65 -6.64 -9.24 0.24
N PHE A 66 -7.90 -9.31 -0.18
CA PHE A 66 -8.55 -8.23 -0.92
C PHE A 66 -8.66 -6.98 -0.04
N ASP A 67 -9.14 -7.13 1.20
CA ASP A 67 -9.21 -6.04 2.18
C ASP A 67 -7.83 -5.44 2.46
N TRP A 68 -6.81 -6.28 2.66
CA TRP A 68 -5.43 -5.84 2.90
C TRP A 68 -4.87 -5.00 1.75
N GLN A 69 -5.08 -5.43 0.51
CA GLN A 69 -4.63 -4.66 -0.66
C GLN A 69 -5.41 -3.34 -0.80
N ILE A 70 -6.74 -3.36 -0.61
CA ILE A 70 -7.58 -2.16 -0.64
C ILE A 70 -7.14 -1.14 0.42
N HIS A 71 -6.90 -1.59 1.66
CA HIS A 71 -6.42 -0.70 2.72
C HIS A 71 -5.01 -0.18 2.42
N THR A 72 -4.13 -1.04 1.92
CA THR A 72 -2.77 -0.62 1.51
C THR A 72 -2.85 0.47 0.44
N PHE A 73 -3.75 0.35 -0.53
CA PHE A 73 -4.00 1.38 -1.53
C PHE A 73 -4.34 2.73 -0.88
N TRP A 74 -5.39 2.78 -0.06
CA TRP A 74 -5.85 4.05 0.51
C TRP A 74 -4.86 4.70 1.47
N TYR A 75 -4.23 3.90 2.35
CA TYR A 75 -3.19 4.43 3.23
C TYR A 75 -2.03 5.04 2.44
N SER A 76 -1.64 4.39 1.33
CA SER A 76 -0.57 4.92 0.46
C SER A 76 -0.95 6.25 -0.18
N ILE A 77 -2.20 6.39 -0.64
CA ILE A 77 -2.69 7.67 -1.19
C ILE A 77 -2.63 8.76 -0.12
N VAL A 78 -3.10 8.49 1.10
CA VAL A 78 -3.06 9.47 2.20
C VAL A 78 -1.63 9.92 2.47
N PHE A 79 -0.69 8.97 2.67
CA PHE A 79 0.69 9.34 2.95
C PHE A 79 1.38 10.02 1.75
N ALA A 80 1.09 9.59 0.52
CA ALA A 80 1.64 10.20 -0.69
C ALA A 80 1.14 11.65 -0.87
N VAL A 81 -0.13 11.92 -0.59
CA VAL A 81 -0.70 13.27 -0.61
C VAL A 81 -0.02 14.15 0.43
N VAL A 82 0.16 13.66 1.66
CA VAL A 82 0.85 14.42 2.71
C VAL A 82 2.31 14.69 2.34
N ALA A 83 3.04 13.68 1.85
CA ALA A 83 4.43 13.82 1.45
C ALA A 83 4.59 14.82 0.29
N THR A 84 3.72 14.71 -0.73
CA THR A 84 3.72 15.63 -1.88
C THR A 84 3.36 17.04 -1.45
N PHE A 85 2.40 17.20 -0.54
CA PHE A 85 2.02 18.52 -0.01
C PHE A 85 3.20 19.20 0.69
N LEU A 86 3.97 18.46 1.50
CA LEU A 86 5.20 18.99 2.11
C LEU A 86 6.21 19.46 1.07
N LEU A 87 6.37 18.71 -0.05
CA LEU A 87 7.26 19.11 -1.14
C LEU A 87 6.73 20.34 -1.92
N ILE A 88 5.41 20.43 -2.13
CA ILE A 88 4.75 21.57 -2.77
C ILE A 88 4.93 22.84 -1.93
N LEU A 89 4.97 22.74 -0.61
CA LEU A 89 5.26 23.89 0.26
C LEU A 89 6.76 24.17 0.34
N GLY A 90 7.58 23.14 0.51
CA GLY A 90 9.02 23.27 0.69
C GLY A 90 9.73 23.84 -0.53
N LEU A 91 9.53 23.25 -1.71
CA LEU A 91 10.30 23.60 -2.91
C LEU A 91 10.12 25.07 -3.35
N PRO A 92 8.89 25.62 -3.46
CA PRO A 92 8.71 27.03 -3.80
C PRO A 92 9.22 27.97 -2.70
N THR A 93 9.11 27.58 -1.42
CA THR A 93 9.66 28.36 -0.30
C THR A 93 11.19 28.46 -0.40
N GLY A 94 11.86 27.35 -0.72
CA GLY A 94 13.30 27.32 -0.94
C GLY A 94 13.73 28.12 -2.16
N PHE A 95 12.94 28.07 -3.24
CA PHE A 95 13.17 28.90 -4.41
C PHE A 95 13.03 30.39 -4.09
N ALA A 96 11.96 30.80 -3.39
CA ALA A 96 11.75 32.18 -2.95
C ALA A 96 12.89 32.69 -2.06
N ALA A 97 13.46 31.83 -1.21
CA ALA A 97 14.61 32.17 -0.36
C ALA A 97 15.84 32.63 -1.16
N VAL A 98 16.01 32.17 -2.40
CA VAL A 98 17.13 32.56 -3.28
C VAL A 98 16.99 34.01 -3.78
N PHE A 99 15.77 34.55 -3.82
CA PHE A 99 15.48 35.90 -4.31
C PHE A 99 15.18 36.90 -3.19
N SER A 100 15.45 36.57 -1.92
CA SER A 100 15.20 37.49 -0.81
C SER A 100 16.21 38.65 -0.80
N ASP A 101 15.71 39.88 -0.63
CA ASP A 101 16.54 41.10 -0.60
C ASP A 101 17.38 41.24 0.70
N ASP A 102 17.00 40.55 1.78
CA ASP A 102 17.71 40.57 3.05
C ASP A 102 18.13 39.18 3.53
N ALA A 103 19.29 39.11 4.18
CA ALA A 103 19.91 37.87 4.60
C ALA A 103 19.11 37.11 5.68
N VAL A 104 18.36 37.82 6.52
CA VAL A 104 17.60 37.21 7.63
C VAL A 104 16.39 36.47 7.08
N THR A 105 15.64 37.11 6.16
CA THR A 105 14.51 36.50 5.46
C THR A 105 14.96 35.31 4.62
N GLY A 106 16.03 35.46 3.83
CA GLY A 106 16.58 34.38 3.00
C GLY A 106 16.97 33.15 3.81
N PHE A 107 17.74 33.33 4.89
CA PHE A 107 18.13 32.23 5.75
C PHE A 107 16.93 31.54 6.43
N SER A 108 15.93 32.31 6.86
CA SER A 108 14.74 31.79 7.51
C SER A 108 13.89 30.92 6.56
N LEU A 109 13.65 31.40 5.34
CA LEU A 109 12.90 30.67 4.32
C LEU A 109 13.65 29.44 3.83
N PHE A 110 14.97 29.53 3.63
CA PHE A 110 15.80 28.40 3.23
C PHE A 110 15.78 27.29 4.30
N SER A 111 15.90 27.66 5.58
CA SER A 111 15.86 26.71 6.69
C SER A 111 14.50 25.99 6.79
N LEU A 112 13.39 26.75 6.67
CA LEU A 112 12.04 26.18 6.66
C LEU A 112 11.84 25.23 5.46
N SER A 113 12.26 25.65 4.27
CA SER A 113 12.23 24.83 3.07
C SER A 113 12.98 23.51 3.27
N GLY A 114 14.19 23.58 3.82
CA GLY A 114 15.01 22.39 4.09
C GLY A 114 14.29 21.38 4.97
N ILE A 115 13.63 21.83 6.04
CA ILE A 115 12.86 20.96 6.95
C ILE A 115 11.67 20.33 6.22
N LEU A 116 10.89 21.13 5.47
CA LEU A 116 9.71 20.65 4.74
C LEU A 116 10.08 19.63 3.66
N VAL A 117 11.11 19.93 2.87
CA VAL A 117 11.60 19.03 1.81
C VAL A 117 12.15 17.75 2.43
N PHE A 118 12.96 17.86 3.48
CA PHE A 118 13.53 16.69 4.16
C PHE A 118 12.42 15.80 4.74
N ALA A 119 11.45 16.38 5.44
CA ALA A 119 10.31 15.63 5.97
C ALA A 119 9.47 14.97 4.86
N GLY A 120 9.21 15.69 3.76
CA GLY A 120 8.49 15.16 2.60
C GLY A 120 9.22 13.98 1.96
N VAL A 121 10.53 14.08 1.74
CA VAL A 121 11.36 13.00 1.17
C VAL A 121 11.43 11.80 2.11
N LEU A 122 11.64 12.01 3.41
CA LEU A 122 11.64 10.93 4.39
C LEU A 122 10.30 10.19 4.43
N LEU A 123 9.19 10.93 4.34
CA LEU A 123 7.86 10.32 4.30
C LEU A 123 7.66 9.52 3.01
N TRP A 124 8.12 10.02 1.86
CA TRP A 124 8.11 9.26 0.60
C TRP A 124 8.89 7.95 0.69
N ILE A 125 10.10 8.02 1.24
CA ILE A 125 10.94 6.85 1.48
C ILE A 125 10.20 5.85 2.38
N PHE A 126 9.67 6.32 3.50
CA PHE A 126 8.87 5.50 4.42
C PHE A 126 7.70 4.81 3.70
N VAL A 127 6.92 5.55 2.90
CA VAL A 127 5.78 5.01 2.16
C VAL A 127 6.19 3.89 1.22
N ILE A 128 7.28 4.07 0.46
CA ILE A 128 7.78 3.06 -0.48
C ILE A 128 8.16 1.79 0.27
N PHE A 129 8.98 1.92 1.33
CA PHE A 129 9.42 0.75 2.11
C PHE A 129 8.25 0.06 2.80
N TRP A 130 7.35 0.82 3.41
CA TRP A 130 6.15 0.30 4.06
C TRP A 130 5.23 -0.41 3.05
N HIS A 131 5.00 0.18 1.87
CA HIS A 131 4.15 -0.40 0.83
C HIS A 131 4.76 -1.68 0.24
N LEU A 132 6.06 -1.70 -0.06
CA LEU A 132 6.79 -2.91 -0.48
C LEU A 132 6.68 -4.01 0.56
N TYR A 133 6.93 -3.69 1.83
CA TYR A 133 6.76 -4.62 2.93
C TYR A 133 5.34 -5.20 2.97
N ARG A 134 4.30 -4.36 2.84
CA ARG A 134 2.89 -4.79 2.84
C ARG A 134 2.57 -5.73 1.68
N ILE A 135 3.09 -5.47 0.48
CA ILE A 135 2.94 -6.34 -0.69
C ILE A 135 3.60 -7.69 -0.42
N VAL A 136 4.89 -7.69 -0.04
CA VAL A 136 5.66 -8.93 0.18
C VAL A 136 5.03 -9.77 1.29
N ARG A 137 4.64 -9.16 2.40
CA ARG A 137 3.98 -9.87 3.51
C ARG A 137 2.64 -10.48 3.08
N GLY A 138 1.83 -9.72 2.35
CA GLY A 138 0.55 -10.22 1.85
C GLY A 138 0.72 -11.38 0.87
N TRP A 139 1.71 -11.27 -0.02
CA TRP A 139 2.00 -12.30 -1.01
C TRP A 139 2.58 -13.57 -0.37
N LEU A 140 3.47 -13.46 0.63
CA LEU A 140 3.99 -14.62 1.38
C LEU A 140 2.88 -15.37 2.13
N ALA A 141 1.93 -14.66 2.72
CA ALA A 141 0.75 -15.26 3.36
C ALA A 141 -0.14 -15.98 2.34
N LEU A 142 -0.34 -15.38 1.16
CA LEU A 142 -1.10 -15.97 0.06
C LEU A 142 -0.46 -17.27 -0.45
N ALA A 143 0.86 -17.26 -0.66
CA ALA A 143 1.62 -18.44 -1.05
C ALA A 143 1.55 -19.56 0.01
N SER A 144 1.37 -19.18 1.27
CA SER A 144 1.17 -20.10 2.39
C SER A 144 -0.30 -20.52 2.61
N ARG A 145 -1.24 -20.04 1.79
CA ARG A 145 -2.71 -20.22 1.94
C ARG A 145 -3.22 -19.84 3.34
N LYS A 146 -2.70 -18.73 3.90
CA LYS A 146 -3.09 -18.19 5.21
C LYS A 146 -3.67 -16.80 5.04
N SER A 147 -4.64 -16.44 5.90
CA SER A 147 -5.16 -15.07 5.94
C SER A 147 -4.08 -14.08 6.35
N VAL A 148 -4.23 -12.84 5.89
CA VAL A 148 -3.44 -11.70 6.36
C VAL A 148 -4.11 -11.09 7.60
N PRO A 149 -3.29 -10.62 8.56
CA PRO A 149 -3.79 -10.03 9.79
C PRO A 149 -4.43 -8.66 9.58
#